data_AF-A0A956RKQ8-F1
#
_entry.id   AF-A0A956RKQ8-F1
#
_cell.length_a   1.000
_cell.length_b   1.000
_cell.length_c   1.000
_cell.angle_alpha   90.00
_cell.angle_beta   90.00
_cell.angle_gamma   90.00
#
_symmetry.space_group_name_H-M   'P 1'
#
loop_
_entity.id
_entity.type
_entity.pdbx_description
1 polymer ?
#
loop_
_entity_poly.entity_id
_entity_poly.type
_entity_poly.pdbx_seq_one_letter_code
_entity_poly.pdbx_strand_id
1 'polypeptide(L)'
;MTLGSGCGAEDVPDPERLPPSSLKLLRSFEYRNSVEDLLGVELAAALPEDLVRANFSSISASTDCYPDVSVEQFETVAIDAAARAFSQRPTPLQRRGCPAATPDDPCVRAFLADFGRRAFRRPLTEEELSRYLFVVANVAQIYDGDAVKGVELAVAGLLQSPNFLYRVELGAPLEDHPGVRKYSDYEMASRLSYTLWE
;
A
#
# COMPACT_ATOMS: atom_id res chain seq x y z
N MET A 1 6.43 2.15 36.50
CA MET A 1 7.68 1.40 36.25
C MET A 1 7.80 1.23 34.75
N THR A 2 8.72 2.03 34.18
CA THR A 2 9.39 1.93 32.88
C THR A 2 8.71 1.12 31.76
N LEU A 3 8.17 1.87 30.79
CA LEU A 3 8.15 1.47 29.38
C LEU A 3 9.60 1.31 28.92
N GLY A 4 10.01 0.08 28.66
CA GLY A 4 11.35 -0.25 28.17
C GLY A 4 11.26 -0.66 26.70
N SER A 5 11.80 0.19 25.84
CA SER A 5 12.18 -0.10 24.46
C SER A 5 12.93 -1.42 24.34
N GLY A 6 12.62 -2.20 23.30
CA GLY A 6 13.30 -3.46 23.03
C GLY A 6 13.18 -3.93 21.59
N CYS A 7 13.41 -3.05 20.60
CA CYS A 7 13.83 -3.52 19.27
C CYS A 7 15.30 -3.99 19.43
N GLY A 8 15.50 -5.22 19.93
CA GLY A 8 16.82 -5.69 20.34
C GLY A 8 16.82 -7.05 21.03
N ALA A 9 16.33 -8.07 20.34
CA ALA A 9 16.72 -9.45 20.63
C ALA A 9 17.23 -10.06 19.31
N GLU A 10 18.53 -10.27 19.22
CA GLU A 10 19.13 -11.10 18.17
C GLU A 10 18.73 -12.56 18.43
N ASP A 11 17.54 -12.94 17.98
CA ASP A 11 17.18 -14.34 17.85
C ASP A 11 17.92 -14.90 16.63
N VAL A 12 18.92 -15.75 16.87
CA VAL A 12 19.56 -16.55 15.83
C VAL A 12 18.46 -17.43 15.20
N PRO A 13 18.19 -17.33 13.89
CA PRO A 13 17.12 -18.09 13.27
C PRO A 13 17.45 -19.58 13.30
N ASP A 14 16.62 -20.35 14.00
CA ASP A 14 16.58 -21.81 13.91
C ASP A 14 16.23 -22.20 12.45
N PRO A 15 17.10 -22.91 11.73
CA PRO A 15 16.87 -23.27 10.32
C PRO A 15 15.67 -24.20 10.12
N GLU A 16 15.16 -24.85 11.17
CA GLU A 16 13.97 -25.71 11.12
C GLU A 16 12.68 -24.95 11.48
N ARG A 17 12.79 -23.72 12.01
CA ARG A 17 11.65 -22.88 12.34
C ARG A 17 11.09 -22.21 11.09
N LEU A 18 9.86 -22.56 10.74
CA LEU A 18 9.12 -21.86 9.69
C LEU A 18 9.12 -20.34 9.96
N PRO A 19 9.38 -19.50 8.94
CA PRO A 19 9.48 -18.07 9.14
C PRO A 19 8.18 -17.57 9.77
N PRO A 20 8.26 -16.75 10.85
CA PRO A 20 7.07 -16.23 11.50
C PRO A 20 6.27 -15.37 10.52
N SER A 21 4.96 -15.31 10.73
CA SER A 21 4.07 -14.36 10.08
C SER A 21 4.66 -12.95 10.19
N SER A 22 5.01 -12.32 9.07
CA SER A 22 5.71 -11.03 9.06
C SER A 22 4.98 -10.00 8.21
N LEU A 23 4.98 -8.75 8.66
CA LEU A 23 4.65 -7.60 7.84
C LEU A 23 5.96 -7.05 7.28
N LYS A 24 6.11 -7.02 5.95
CA LYS A 24 7.30 -6.47 5.30
C LYS A 24 6.97 -5.11 4.71
N LEU A 25 7.64 -4.06 5.17
CA LEU A 25 7.48 -2.75 4.54
C LEU A 25 8.03 -2.80 3.10
N LEU A 26 7.35 -2.16 2.16
CA LEU A 26 7.87 -1.96 0.81
C LEU A 26 9.14 -1.10 0.86
N ARG A 27 10.17 -1.58 0.19
CA ARG A 27 11.37 -0.78 -0.09
C ARG A 27 11.05 0.34 -1.07
N SER A 28 11.89 1.36 -1.12
CA SER A 28 11.66 2.55 -1.93
C SER A 28 11.54 2.25 -3.42
N PHE A 29 12.32 1.31 -3.96
CA PHE A 29 12.14 0.88 -5.35
C PHE A 29 10.84 0.07 -5.55
N GLU A 30 10.44 -0.75 -4.58
CA GLU A 30 9.18 -1.53 -4.65
C GLU A 30 7.97 -0.59 -4.58
N TYR A 31 8.02 0.41 -3.71
CA TYR A 31 7.02 1.47 -3.61
C TYR A 31 6.92 2.22 -4.94
N ARG A 32 8.06 2.66 -5.48
CA ARG A 32 8.13 3.34 -6.78
C ARG A 32 7.47 2.53 -7.87
N ASN A 33 7.98 1.32 -8.14
CA ASN A 33 7.45 0.45 -9.21
C ASN A 33 5.94 0.20 -9.05
N SER A 34 5.48 0.02 -7.80
CA SER A 34 4.05 -0.19 -7.52
C SER A 34 3.21 1.05 -7.85
N VAL A 35 3.66 2.25 -7.46
CA VAL A 35 2.93 3.50 -7.73
C VAL A 35 2.94 3.83 -9.21
N GLU A 36 4.08 3.65 -9.89
CA GLU A 36 4.21 3.91 -11.33
C GLU A 36 3.33 2.95 -12.15
N ASP A 37 3.24 1.67 -11.78
CA ASP A 37 2.31 0.71 -12.42
C ASP A 37 0.82 1.04 -12.17
N LEU A 38 0.49 1.50 -10.97
CA LEU A 38 -0.89 1.83 -10.60
C LEU A 38 -1.39 3.09 -11.30
N LEU A 39 -0.56 4.13 -11.36
CA LEU A 39 -0.94 5.47 -11.81
C LEU A 39 -0.51 5.78 -13.25
N GLY A 40 0.51 5.09 -13.77
CA GLY A 40 1.13 5.40 -15.06
C GLY A 40 1.89 6.72 -15.05
N VAL A 41 2.49 7.09 -13.92
CA VAL A 41 3.29 8.32 -13.75
C VAL A 41 4.68 7.95 -13.27
N GLU A 42 5.67 8.78 -13.58
CA GLU A 42 7.02 8.66 -13.03
C GLU A 42 7.12 9.46 -11.72
N LEU A 43 7.65 8.85 -10.67
CA LEU A 43 7.85 9.53 -9.39
C LEU A 43 9.12 10.39 -9.44
N ALA A 44 8.99 11.71 -9.35
CA ALA A 44 10.15 12.58 -9.25
C ALA A 44 10.64 12.80 -7.81
N ALA A 45 9.77 12.55 -6.81
CA ALA A 45 10.08 12.77 -5.41
C ALA A 45 11.13 11.78 -4.90
N ALA A 46 12.00 12.28 -4.01
CA ALA A 46 12.92 11.43 -3.25
C ALA A 46 12.11 10.57 -2.28
N LEU A 47 12.38 9.27 -2.29
CA LEU A 47 11.82 8.30 -1.34
C LEU A 47 12.78 8.12 -0.17
N PRO A 48 12.31 7.63 1.00
CA PRO A 48 13.19 7.32 2.12
C PRO A 48 14.34 6.40 1.70
N GLU A 49 15.52 6.58 2.27
CA GLU A 49 16.58 5.59 2.07
C GLU A 49 16.18 4.27 2.74
N ASP A 50 16.25 3.17 1.99
CA ASP A 50 15.97 1.85 2.52
C ASP A 50 17.01 1.50 3.60
N LEU A 51 16.56 1.01 4.75
CA LEU A 51 17.47 0.48 5.75
C LEU A 51 18.17 -0.77 5.19
N VAL A 52 19.50 -0.71 5.06
CA VAL A 52 20.32 -1.84 4.59
C VAL A 52 21.01 -2.47 5.79
N ARG A 53 20.69 -3.73 6.08
CA ARG A 53 21.38 -4.52 7.11
C ARG A 53 22.18 -5.63 6.45
N ALA A 54 23.47 -5.74 6.80
CA ALA A 54 24.39 -6.77 6.28
C ALA A 54 24.43 -6.88 4.73
N ASN A 55 24.27 -5.77 4.01
CA ASN A 55 24.17 -5.69 2.54
C ASN A 55 22.92 -6.34 1.91
N PHE A 56 21.89 -6.67 2.71
CA PHE A 56 20.63 -7.23 2.23
C PHE A 56 19.42 -6.42 2.74
N SER A 57 18.75 -5.70 1.84
CA SER A 57 17.54 -4.92 2.17
C SER A 57 16.32 -5.79 2.48
N SER A 58 16.28 -7.03 1.99
CA SER A 58 15.18 -7.97 2.20
C SER A 58 15.04 -8.46 3.65
N ILE A 59 16.13 -8.47 4.41
CA ILE A 59 16.15 -8.89 5.82
C ILE A 59 15.69 -7.74 6.72
N SER A 60 16.07 -6.51 6.41
CA SER A 60 15.72 -5.32 7.20
C SER A 60 14.21 -5.00 7.15
N ALA A 61 13.57 -5.22 6.00
CA ALA A 61 12.14 -4.96 5.79
C ALA A 61 11.21 -5.75 6.74
N SER A 62 11.67 -6.85 7.33
CA SER A 62 10.91 -7.67 8.29
C SER A 62 11.25 -7.44 9.76
N THR A 63 12.27 -6.65 10.09
CA THR A 63 12.89 -6.65 11.43
C THR A 63 13.04 -5.26 12.05
N ASP A 64 13.06 -4.19 11.26
CA ASP A 64 13.34 -2.84 11.77
C ASP A 64 12.11 -1.98 12.05
N CYS A 65 12.21 -1.19 13.11
CA CYS A 65 11.25 -0.19 13.57
C CYS A 65 11.46 1.09 12.72
N TYR A 66 10.48 1.51 11.91
CA TYR A 66 10.64 2.61 10.94
C TYR A 66 10.58 3.99 11.62
N PRO A 67 11.45 4.95 11.26
CA PRO A 67 11.46 6.28 11.88
C PRO A 67 10.31 7.17 11.36
N ASP A 68 9.80 8.05 12.21
CA ASP A 68 8.66 8.96 11.92
C ASP A 68 8.84 9.78 10.61
N VAL A 69 10.07 10.19 10.31
CA VAL A 69 10.45 10.92 9.07
C VAL A 69 10.00 10.21 7.79
N SER A 70 9.86 8.89 7.85
CA SER A 70 9.48 8.10 6.69
C SER A 70 8.00 8.20 6.36
N VAL A 71 7.14 8.38 7.37
CA VAL A 71 5.69 8.49 7.18
C VAL A 71 5.37 9.78 6.43
N GLU A 72 5.99 10.89 6.83
CA GLU A 72 5.84 12.21 6.20
C GLU A 72 6.32 12.20 4.73
N GLN A 73 7.37 11.44 4.43
CA GLN A 73 7.88 11.29 3.06
C GLN A 73 6.92 10.47 2.19
N PHE A 74 6.38 9.36 2.69
CA PHE A 74 5.38 8.59 1.96
C PHE A 74 4.09 9.38 1.71
N GLU A 75 3.67 10.22 2.65
CA GLU A 75 2.56 11.15 2.46
C GLU A 75 2.83 12.11 1.31
N THR A 76 3.97 12.80 1.36
CA THR A 76 4.37 13.76 0.33
C THR A 76 4.42 13.12 -1.06
N VAL A 77 5.04 11.93 -1.17
CA VAL A 77 5.16 11.23 -2.45
C VAL A 77 3.80 10.75 -2.96
N ALA A 78 2.95 10.20 -2.09
CA ALA A 78 1.62 9.71 -2.49
C ALA A 78 0.72 10.84 -3.01
N ILE A 79 0.73 12.00 -2.34
CA ILE A 79 -0.05 13.17 -2.75
C ILE A 79 0.46 13.72 -4.09
N ASP A 80 1.78 13.90 -4.24
CA ASP A 80 2.37 14.37 -5.50
C ASP A 80 2.09 13.41 -6.65
N ALA A 81 2.23 12.10 -6.42
CA ALA A 81 1.95 11.07 -7.42
C ALA A 81 0.48 11.09 -7.88
N ALA A 82 -0.45 11.15 -6.93
CA ALA A 82 -1.88 11.25 -7.24
C ALA A 82 -2.19 12.54 -8.00
N ALA A 83 -1.72 13.70 -7.53
CA ALA A 83 -1.92 14.98 -8.21
C ALA A 83 -1.38 14.96 -9.64
N ARG A 84 -0.17 14.41 -9.86
CA ARG A 84 0.42 14.24 -11.20
C ARG A 84 -0.48 13.37 -12.08
N ALA A 85 -0.91 12.22 -11.59
CA ALA A 85 -1.74 11.30 -12.35
C ALA A 85 -3.07 11.95 -12.77
N PHE A 86 -3.70 12.71 -11.88
CA PHE A 86 -4.97 13.39 -12.14
C PHE A 86 -4.81 14.70 -12.93
N SER A 87 -3.61 15.26 -13.04
CA SER A 87 -3.32 16.38 -13.95
C SER A 87 -3.14 15.96 -15.42
N GLN A 88 -2.75 14.70 -15.67
CA GLN A 88 -2.58 14.17 -17.01
C GLN A 88 -3.92 13.95 -17.73
N ARG A 89 -3.92 14.06 -19.06
CA ARG A 89 -5.09 13.78 -19.90
C ARG A 89 -4.83 12.61 -20.86
N PRO A 90 -5.68 11.58 -20.89
CA PRO A 90 -6.83 11.36 -20.00
C PRO A 90 -6.42 11.00 -18.56
N THR A 91 -7.18 11.48 -17.56
CA THR A 91 -6.98 11.13 -16.14
C THR A 91 -7.23 9.63 -15.89
N PRO A 92 -6.80 9.05 -14.75
CA PRO A 92 -7.11 7.66 -14.40
C PRO A 92 -8.61 7.32 -14.48
N LEU A 93 -9.48 8.23 -14.05
CA LEU A 93 -10.94 8.09 -14.17
C LEU A 93 -11.40 8.13 -15.63
N GLN A 94 -10.89 9.07 -16.43
CA GLN A 94 -11.25 9.21 -17.85
C GLN A 94 -10.82 7.99 -18.66
N ARG A 95 -9.66 7.39 -18.36
CA ARG A 95 -9.22 6.12 -18.99
C ARG A 95 -10.20 4.97 -18.75
N ARG A 96 -11.00 5.03 -17.69
CA ARG A 96 -12.05 4.07 -17.35
C ARG A 96 -13.45 4.53 -17.80
N GLY A 97 -13.56 5.65 -18.51
CA GLY A 97 -14.84 6.21 -18.91
C GLY A 97 -15.69 6.70 -17.73
N CYS A 98 -15.07 6.98 -16.58
CA CYS A 98 -15.76 7.49 -15.40
C CYS A 98 -15.75 9.03 -15.41
N PRO A 99 -16.90 9.69 -15.65
CA PRO A 99 -16.96 11.14 -15.61
C PRO A 99 -16.81 11.69 -14.18
N ALA A 100 -17.24 10.93 -13.17
CA ALA A 100 -17.26 11.36 -11.77
C ALA A 100 -17.90 12.75 -11.62
N ALA A 101 -19.11 12.91 -12.18
CA ALA A 101 -19.83 14.18 -12.14
C ALA A 101 -20.27 14.55 -10.72
N THR A 102 -20.49 13.55 -9.87
CA THR A 102 -20.78 13.69 -8.45
C THR A 102 -20.00 12.61 -7.66
N PRO A 103 -19.81 12.78 -6.34
CA PRO A 103 -19.14 11.78 -5.50
C PRO A 103 -19.83 10.42 -5.49
N ASP A 104 -21.16 10.41 -5.66
CA ASP A 104 -22.01 9.22 -5.62
C ASP A 104 -22.16 8.53 -6.98
N ASP A 105 -21.46 8.99 -8.01
CA ASP A 105 -21.45 8.36 -9.32
C ASP A 105 -21.01 6.88 -9.18
N PRO A 106 -21.81 5.90 -9.64
CA PRO A 106 -21.48 4.48 -9.52
C PRO A 106 -20.09 4.11 -10.07
N CYS A 107 -19.60 4.87 -11.06
CA CYS A 107 -18.28 4.64 -11.63
C CYS A 107 -17.14 4.96 -10.64
N VAL A 108 -17.34 5.87 -9.69
CA VAL A 108 -16.36 6.19 -8.63
C VAL A 108 -16.14 4.99 -7.72
N ARG A 109 -17.23 4.34 -7.29
CA ARG A 109 -17.16 3.10 -6.50
C ARG A 109 -16.43 2.00 -7.26
N ALA A 110 -16.78 1.80 -8.54
CA ALA A 110 -16.14 0.79 -9.37
C ALA A 110 -14.63 1.08 -9.57
N PHE A 111 -14.27 2.34 -9.76
CA PHE A 111 -12.89 2.78 -9.88
C PHE A 111 -12.09 2.50 -8.60
N LEU A 112 -12.60 2.92 -7.43
CA LEU A 112 -11.92 2.71 -6.15
C LEU A 112 -11.81 1.22 -5.78
N ALA A 113 -12.83 0.42 -6.11
CA ALA A 113 -12.79 -1.02 -5.90
C ALA A 113 -11.68 -1.69 -6.74
N ASP A 114 -11.57 -1.35 -8.03
CA ASP A 114 -10.52 -1.93 -8.88
C ASP A 114 -9.12 -1.40 -8.55
N PHE A 115 -9.00 -0.08 -8.34
CA PHE A 115 -7.72 0.54 -7.97
C PHE A 115 -7.24 0.00 -6.62
N GLY A 116 -8.12 -0.01 -5.61
CA GLY A 116 -7.83 -0.54 -4.29
C GLY A 116 -7.46 -2.03 -4.34
N ARG A 117 -8.13 -2.84 -5.16
CA ARG A 117 -7.80 -4.27 -5.31
C ARG A 117 -6.36 -4.47 -5.78
N ARG A 118 -5.91 -3.67 -6.74
CA ARG A 118 -4.53 -3.70 -7.22
C ARG A 118 -3.56 -3.16 -6.17
N ALA A 119 -3.89 -2.03 -5.54
CA ALA A 119 -3.05 -1.40 -4.53
C ALA A 119 -2.82 -2.30 -3.30
N PHE A 120 -3.89 -2.84 -2.72
CA PHE A 120 -3.81 -3.71 -1.54
C PHE A 120 -3.47 -5.16 -1.90
N ARG A 121 -3.41 -5.47 -3.20
CA ARG A 121 -3.14 -6.82 -3.73
C ARG A 121 -4.14 -7.86 -3.24
N ARG A 122 -5.32 -7.40 -2.82
CA ARG A 122 -6.49 -8.17 -2.40
C ARG A 122 -7.74 -7.31 -2.59
N PRO A 123 -8.94 -7.89 -2.73
CA PRO A 123 -10.18 -7.14 -2.66
C PRO A 123 -10.27 -6.31 -1.36
N LEU A 124 -10.76 -5.08 -1.49
CA LEU A 124 -11.12 -4.26 -0.33
C LEU A 124 -12.34 -4.87 0.34
N THR A 125 -12.41 -4.77 1.67
CA THR A 125 -13.66 -5.02 2.38
C THR A 125 -14.65 -3.91 2.08
N GLU A 126 -15.94 -4.15 2.32
CA GLU A 126 -16.97 -3.12 2.15
C GLU A 126 -16.74 -1.93 3.07
N GLU A 127 -16.23 -2.17 4.28
CA GLU A 127 -15.87 -1.11 5.22
C GLU A 127 -14.67 -0.29 4.73
N GLU A 128 -13.67 -0.93 4.14
CA GLU A 128 -12.53 -0.24 3.52
C GLU A 128 -12.97 0.64 2.37
N LEU A 129 -13.74 0.08 1.43
CA LEU A 129 -14.26 0.83 0.28
C LEU A 129 -15.14 2.01 0.72
N SER A 130 -15.99 1.79 1.74
CA SER A 130 -16.85 2.83 2.29
C SER A 130 -16.06 3.98 2.92
N ARG A 131 -14.92 3.69 3.58
CA ARG A 131 -14.04 4.75 4.10
C ARG A 131 -13.47 5.62 2.99
N TYR A 132 -13.03 5.02 1.88
CA TYR A 132 -12.49 5.80 0.76
C TYR A 132 -13.58 6.58 0.01
N LEU A 133 -14.79 6.01 -0.14
CA LEU A 133 -15.94 6.76 -0.67
C LEU A 133 -16.32 7.94 0.21
N PHE A 134 -16.25 7.78 1.53
CA PHE A 134 -16.46 8.87 2.47
C PHE A 134 -15.41 9.98 2.28
N VAL A 135 -14.13 9.64 2.04
CA VAL A 135 -13.10 10.64 1.71
C VAL A 135 -13.47 11.39 0.42
N VAL A 136 -13.90 10.70 -0.63
CA VAL A 136 -14.34 11.36 -1.88
C VAL A 136 -15.45 12.38 -1.60
N ALA A 137 -16.48 11.99 -0.86
CA ALA A 137 -17.61 12.85 -0.56
C ALA A 137 -17.22 14.09 0.26
N ASN A 138 -16.40 13.93 1.31
CA ASN A 138 -15.97 15.05 2.16
C ASN A 138 -15.04 16.00 1.41
N VAL A 139 -14.09 15.47 0.64
CA VAL A 139 -13.21 16.30 -0.16
C VAL A 139 -14.00 17.05 -1.22
N ALA A 140 -14.92 16.39 -1.93
CA ALA A 140 -15.77 17.08 -2.90
C ALA A 140 -16.56 18.24 -2.26
N GLN A 141 -17.07 18.07 -1.04
CA GLN A 141 -17.73 19.16 -0.30
C GLN A 141 -16.80 20.35 -0.03
N ILE A 142 -15.53 20.10 0.27
CA ILE A 142 -14.51 21.14 0.52
C ILE A 142 -14.11 21.84 -0.78
N TYR A 143 -14.15 21.15 -1.92
CA TYR A 143 -13.73 21.63 -3.23
C TYR A 143 -14.91 21.90 -4.17
N ASP A 144 -15.95 22.59 -3.70
CA ASP A 144 -17.09 23.07 -4.51
C ASP A 144 -17.82 21.98 -5.34
N GLY A 145 -17.86 20.76 -4.83
CA GLY A 145 -18.48 19.60 -5.50
C GLY A 145 -17.53 18.82 -6.41
N ASP A 146 -16.23 19.11 -6.43
CA ASP A 146 -15.24 18.43 -7.27
C ASP A 146 -15.00 16.98 -6.79
N ALA A 147 -15.77 16.05 -7.35
CA ALA A 147 -15.63 14.63 -7.09
C ALA A 147 -14.32 14.05 -7.65
N VAL A 148 -13.76 14.62 -8.72
CA VAL A 148 -12.46 14.18 -9.26
C VAL A 148 -11.36 14.47 -8.25
N LYS A 149 -11.39 15.64 -7.62
CA LYS A 149 -10.47 15.98 -6.52
C LYS A 149 -10.65 15.05 -5.32
N GLY A 150 -11.89 14.67 -5.03
CA GLY A 150 -12.20 13.66 -4.02
C GLY A 150 -11.55 12.31 -4.30
N VAL A 151 -11.64 11.82 -5.54
CA VAL A 151 -11.00 10.56 -5.95
C VAL A 151 -9.48 10.67 -5.93
N GLU A 152 -8.91 11.81 -6.36
CA GLU A 152 -7.47 12.06 -6.32
C GLU A 152 -6.92 11.88 -4.89
N LEU A 153 -7.56 12.50 -3.89
CA LEU A 153 -7.14 12.37 -2.49
C LEU A 153 -7.45 11.00 -1.89
N ALA A 154 -8.53 10.34 -2.32
CA ALA A 154 -8.79 8.95 -1.92
C ALA A 154 -7.70 8.00 -2.44
N VAL A 155 -7.22 8.21 -3.67
CA VAL A 155 -6.09 7.47 -4.26
C VAL A 155 -4.81 7.76 -3.47
N ALA A 156 -4.51 9.01 -3.14
CA ALA A 156 -3.37 9.35 -2.29
C ALA A 156 -3.46 8.62 -0.93
N GLY A 157 -4.64 8.56 -0.32
CA GLY A 157 -4.88 7.84 0.93
C GLY A 157 -4.75 6.32 0.82
N LEU A 158 -5.07 5.73 -0.34
CA LEU A 158 -4.82 4.31 -0.61
C LEU A 158 -3.32 4.01 -0.64
N LEU A 159 -2.53 4.87 -1.28
CA LEU A 159 -1.07 4.73 -1.40
C LEU A 159 -0.31 4.98 -0.09
N GLN A 160 -0.97 5.53 0.93
CA GLN A 160 -0.42 5.74 2.27
C GLN A 160 -0.92 4.71 3.28
N SER A 161 -1.86 3.84 2.87
CA SER A 161 -2.43 2.85 3.76
C SER A 161 -1.38 1.82 4.19
N PRO A 162 -1.40 1.33 5.44
CA PRO A 162 -0.60 0.18 5.83
C PRO A 162 -0.84 -1.05 4.94
N ASN A 163 -2.06 -1.23 4.40
CA ASN A 163 -2.36 -2.33 3.47
C ASN A 163 -1.64 -2.19 2.12
N PHE A 164 -1.20 -0.97 1.76
CA PHE A 164 -0.38 -0.73 0.58
C PHE A 164 1.11 -0.84 0.92
N LEU A 165 1.54 -0.09 1.95
CA LEU A 165 2.92 0.05 2.39
C LEU A 165 3.53 -1.25 2.92
N TYR A 166 2.73 -2.15 3.49
CA TYR A 166 3.21 -3.42 4.02
C TYR A 166 2.70 -4.59 3.18
N ARG A 167 3.61 -5.50 2.88
CA ARG A 167 3.32 -6.84 2.37
C ARG A 167 2.98 -7.73 3.56
N VAL A 168 1.72 -8.16 3.59
CA VAL A 168 1.23 -9.11 4.58
C VAL A 168 1.68 -10.51 4.18
N GLU A 169 2.51 -11.14 5.00
CA GLU A 169 2.88 -12.56 4.86
C GLU A 169 2.50 -13.27 6.16
N LEU A 170 1.21 -13.23 6.51
CA LEU A 170 0.71 -13.80 7.78
C LEU A 170 0.36 -15.28 7.64
N GLY A 171 -0.23 -15.68 6.51
CA GLY A 171 -0.79 -17.01 6.29
C GLY A 171 -1.94 -17.37 7.25
N ALA A 172 -2.72 -18.38 6.90
CA ALA A 172 -3.75 -18.95 7.75
C ALA A 172 -3.23 -20.22 8.45
N PRO A 173 -3.65 -20.51 9.70
CA PRO A 173 -3.34 -21.80 10.34
C PRO A 173 -3.83 -22.94 9.45
N LEU A 174 -3.00 -23.96 9.24
CA LEU A 174 -3.42 -25.17 8.56
C LEU A 174 -4.02 -26.12 9.59
N GLU A 175 -5.30 -26.44 9.48
CA GLU A 175 -6.07 -27.19 10.49
C GLU A 175 -5.39 -28.53 10.87
N ASP A 176 -4.74 -29.20 9.91
CA ASP A 176 -4.10 -30.49 10.09
C ASP A 176 -2.60 -30.43 10.46
N HIS A 177 -2.01 -29.23 10.55
CA HIS A 177 -0.58 -29.06 10.82
C HIS A 177 -0.33 -27.90 11.81
N PRO A 178 -0.38 -28.17 13.13
CA PRO A 178 -0.09 -27.19 14.15
C PRO A 178 1.30 -26.56 13.95
N GLY A 179 1.36 -25.22 13.95
CA GLY A 179 2.60 -24.47 13.72
C GLY A 179 2.93 -24.18 12.26
N VAL A 180 2.21 -24.78 11.30
CA VAL A 180 2.35 -24.48 9.87
C VAL A 180 1.26 -23.50 9.46
N ARG A 181 1.65 -22.38 8.83
CA ARG A 181 0.71 -21.41 8.25
C ARG A 181 0.78 -21.49 6.73
N LYS A 182 -0.37 -21.67 6.09
CA LYS A 182 -0.52 -21.66 4.63
C LYS A 182 -0.82 -20.24 4.17
N TYR A 183 0.01 -19.70 3.29
CA TYR A 183 -0.30 -18.43 2.63
C TYR A 183 -1.58 -18.54 1.79
N SER A 184 -2.38 -17.49 1.79
CA SER A 184 -3.45 -17.33 0.82
C SER A 184 -2.90 -17.15 -0.59
N ASP A 185 -3.74 -17.38 -1.60
CA ASP A 185 -3.34 -17.23 -3.01
C ASP A 185 -2.84 -15.79 -3.31
N TYR A 186 -3.40 -14.78 -2.64
CA TYR A 186 -2.97 -13.38 -2.75
C TYR A 186 -1.59 -13.12 -2.12
N GLU A 187 -1.32 -13.72 -0.96
CA GLU A 187 -0.01 -13.61 -0.30
C GLU A 187 1.08 -14.31 -1.13
N MET A 188 0.77 -15.47 -1.72
CA MET A 188 1.68 -16.20 -2.59
C MET A 188 1.97 -15.43 -3.90
N ALA A 189 0.93 -14.91 -4.56
CA ALA A 189 1.07 -14.12 -5.77
C ALA A 189 1.87 -12.83 -5.52
N SER A 190 1.61 -12.14 -4.40
CA SER A 190 2.38 -10.96 -4.00
C SER A 190 3.85 -11.31 -3.80
N ARG A 191 4.13 -12.42 -3.09
CA ARG A 191 5.51 -12.87 -2.87
C ARG A 191 6.24 -13.13 -4.18
N LEU A 192 5.62 -13.82 -5.13
CA LEU A 192 6.20 -14.11 -6.45
C LEU A 192 6.44 -12.82 -7.27
N SER A 193 5.49 -11.89 -7.28
CA SER A 193 5.60 -10.64 -8.06
C SER A 193 6.80 -9.80 -7.62
N TYR A 194 6.98 -9.63 -6.31
CA TYR A 194 8.10 -8.85 -5.79
C TYR A 194 9.44 -9.58 -5.82
N THR A 195 9.46 -10.92 -5.94
CA THR A 195 10.73 -11.65 -6.14
C THR A 195 11.24 -11.60 -7.59
N LEU A 196 10.34 -11.41 -8.56
CA LEU A 196 10.71 -11.37 -9.99
C LEU A 196 11.04 -9.95 -10.50
N TRP A 197 10.77 -8.93 -9.69
CA TRP A 197 10.90 -7.51 -10.02
C TRP A 197 11.93 -6.80 -9.11
N GLU A 198 12.93 -7.54 -8.62
CA GLU A 198 14.19 -7.00 -8.09
C GLU A 198 15.14 -6.63 -9.24
#